data_AF-A0A941QL49-F1
#
_entry.id   AF-A0A941QL49-F1
#
_cell.length_a   1.000
_cell.length_b   1.000
_cell.length_c   1.000
_cell.angle_alpha   90.00
_cell.angle_beta   90.00
_cell.angle_gamma   90.00
#
_symmetry.space_group_name_H-M   'P 1'
#
loop_
_entity.id
_entity.type
_entity.pdbx_description
1 polymer ?
#
loop_
_entity_poly.entity_id
_entity_poly.type
_entity_poly.pdbx_seq_one_letter_code
_entity_poly.pdbx_strand_id
1 'polypeptide(L)' 'MAALSLILASESKAAKLLDMKPSDFRALVDAGVLPKPAEIGGFKRWDVEQLRAIASGDLASGPAVIEW' A
#
# COMPACT_ATOMS: atom_id res chain seq x y z
N MET A 1 -3.63 20.10 17.14
CA MET A 1 -2.87 20.44 15.92
C MET A 1 -3.18 19.38 14.87
N ALA A 2 -3.58 19.77 13.65
CA ALA A 2 -3.77 18.81 12.58
C ALA A 2 -2.41 18.34 12.07
N ALA A 3 -2.15 17.03 12.09
CA ALA A 3 -0.95 16.47 11.48
C ALA A 3 -1.09 16.51 9.96
N LEU A 4 -0.03 16.90 9.26
CA LEU A 4 0.01 16.80 7.80
C LEU A 4 -0.06 15.33 7.38
N SER A 5 -1.10 14.98 6.63
CA SER A 5 -1.27 13.65 6.07
C SER A 5 -0.30 13.44 4.91
N LEU A 6 0.47 12.36 4.94
CA LEU A 6 1.29 11.97 3.81
C LEU A 6 0.39 11.45 2.68
N ILE A 7 0.54 12.01 1.49
CA ILE A 7 -0.11 11.52 0.27
C ILE A 7 0.74 10.45 -0.44
N LEU A 8 2.06 10.53 -0.30
CA LEU A 8 3.02 9.60 -0.89
C LEU A 8 4.01 9.08 0.17
N ALA A 9 4.22 7.77 0.19
CA ALA A 9 5.14 7.09 1.10
C ALA A 9 6.39 6.58 0.37
N SER A 10 7.56 6.66 1.02
CA SER A 10 8.70 5.81 0.66
C SER A 10 8.41 4.36 1.05
N GLU A 11 9.17 3.41 0.49
CA GLU A 11 9.07 1.98 0.85
C GLU A 11 9.06 1.75 2.36
N SER A 12 9.99 2.37 3.10
CA SER A 12 10.07 2.25 4.56
C SER A 12 8.83 2.76 5.29
N LYS A 13 8.20 3.83 4.81
CA LYS A 13 6.97 4.39 5.40
C LYS A 13 5.75 3.57 5.01
N ALA A 14 5.71 3.05 3.79
CA ALA A 14 4.65 2.17 3.30
C ALA A 14 4.66 0.84 4.07
N ALA A 15 5.83 0.24 4.27
CA ALA A 15 6.00 -0.95 5.08
C ALA A 15 5.55 -0.70 6.54
N LYS A 16 5.97 0.42 7.13
CA LYS A 16 5.54 0.80 8.48
C LYS A 16 4.03 1.05 8.57
N LEU A 17 3.42 1.62 7.53
CA LEU A 17 1.96 1.86 7.49
C LEU A 17 1.17 0.54 7.56
N LEU A 18 1.71 -0.52 6.97
CA LEU A 18 1.14 -1.87 6.98
C LEU A 18 1.74 -2.77 8.08
N ASP A 19 2.44 -2.18 9.05
CA ASP A 19 3.08 -2.85 10.19
C ASP A 19 3.99 -4.03 9.80
N MET A 20 4.83 -3.85 8.77
CA MET A 20 5.75 -4.89 8.28
C MET A 20 7.16 -4.36 8.01
N LYS A 21 8.11 -5.29 7.84
CA LYS A 21 9.49 -4.94 7.47
C LYS A 21 9.54 -4.47 6.01
N PRO A 22 10.45 -3.54 5.64
CA PRO A 22 10.61 -3.11 4.25
C PRO A 22 10.93 -4.25 3.27
N SER A 23 11.67 -5.28 3.71
CA SER A 23 11.96 -6.47 2.91
C SER A 23 10.70 -7.23 2.51
N ASP A 24 9.78 -7.39 3.46
CA ASP A 24 8.57 -8.17 3.28
C ASP A 24 7.60 -7.39 2.38
N PHE A 25 7.50 -6.08 2.61
CA PHE A 25 6.77 -5.17 1.72
C PHE A 25 7.28 -5.27 0.28
N ARG A 26 8.60 -5.21 0.07
CA ARG A 26 9.20 -5.32 -1.26
C ARG A 26 8.90 -6.67 -1.90
N ALA A 27 9.02 -7.77 -1.15
CA ALA A 27 8.69 -9.10 -1.65
C ALA A 27 7.23 -9.20 -2.13
N LEU A 28 6.29 -8.58 -1.41
CA LEU A 28 4.87 -8.53 -1.81
C LEU A 28 4.64 -7.67 -3.06
N VAL A 29 5.38 -6.57 -3.22
CA VAL A 29 5.34 -5.75 -4.44
C VAL A 29 5.89 -6.53 -5.64
N ASP A 30 7.02 -7.22 -5.46
CA ASP A 30 7.66 -8.02 -6.50
C ASP A 30 6.79 -9.22 -6.90
N ALA A 31 6.09 -9.83 -5.94
CA ALA A 31 5.11 -10.88 -6.17
C ALA A 31 3.78 -10.38 -6.77
N GLY A 32 3.59 -9.06 -6.90
CA GLY A 32 2.37 -8.45 -7.46
C GLY A 32 1.16 -8.46 -6.52
N VAL A 33 1.35 -8.78 -5.23
CA VAL A 33 0.30 -8.71 -4.21
C VAL A 33 0.01 -7.26 -3.82
N LEU A 34 1.06 -6.44 -3.71
CA LEU A 34 0.98 -5.01 -3.45
C LEU A 34 1.26 -4.20 -4.73
N PRO A 35 0.75 -2.96 -4.83
CA PRO A 35 0.92 -2.12 -6.01
C PRO A 35 2.38 -1.75 -6.20
N LYS A 36 2.77 -1.61 -7.48
CA LYS A 36 4.08 -1.07 -7.85
C LYS A 36 4.18 0.42 -7.49
N PRO A 37 5.38 0.93 -7.16
CA PRO A 37 5.55 2.34 -6.88
C PRO A 37 5.34 3.19 -8.14
N ALA A 38 4.86 4.41 -7.94
CA ALA A 38 5.02 5.48 -8.90
C ALA A 38 6.48 5.97 -8.91
N GLU A 39 7.03 6.22 -10.10
CA GLU A 39 8.35 6.81 -10.26
C GLU A 39 8.22 8.32 -10.49
N ILE A 40 8.74 9.12 -9.56
CA ILE A 40 8.68 10.58 -9.60
C ILE A 40 10.11 11.09 -9.50
N GLY A 41 10.69 11.53 -10.62
CA GLY A 41 12.06 12.07 -10.65
C GLY A 41 13.12 11.10 -10.09
N GLY A 42 12.95 9.79 -10.34
CA GLY A 42 13.84 8.74 -9.81
C GLY A 42 13.51 8.25 -8.41
N PHE A 43 12.51 8.83 -7.74
CA PHE A 43 12.02 8.34 -6.45
C PHE A 43 10.86 7.36 -6.64
N LYS A 44 10.96 6.19 -6.00
CA LYS A 44 9.87 5.23 -5.88
C LYS A 44 8.94 5.62 -4.73
N ARG A 45 7.68 5.89 -5.04
CA ARG A 45 6.67 6.35 -4.07
C ARG A 45 5.38 5.55 -4.20
N TRP A 46 4.75 5.27 -3.08
CA TRP A 46 3.44 4.61 -3.03
C TRP A 46 2.38 5.60 -2.60
N ASP A 47 1.22 5.50 -3.24
CA ASP A 47 0.04 6.26 -2.85
C ASP A 47 -0.48 5.74 -1.51
N VAL A 48 -0.60 6.63 -0.53
CA VAL A 48 -1.01 6.26 0.83
C VAL A 48 -2.49 5.88 0.88
N GLU A 49 -3.34 6.50 0.07
CA GLU A 49 -4.77 6.17 0.03
C GLU A 49 -5.00 4.81 -0.62
N GLN A 50 -4.27 4.50 -1.70
CA GLN A 50 -4.31 3.18 -2.32
C GLN A 50 -3.89 2.08 -1.33
N LEU A 51 -2.79 2.28 -0.60
CA LEU A 51 -2.35 1.33 0.41
C LEU A 51 -3.38 1.13 1.53
N ARG A 52 -4.06 2.21 1.94
CA ARG A 52 -5.16 2.14 2.92
C ARG A 52 -6.35 1.35 2.38
N ALA A 53 -6.75 1.59 1.14
CA ALA A 53 -7.87 0.89 0.52
C ALA A 53 -7.61 -0.62 0.39
N ILE A 54 -6.36 -1.02 0.13
CA ILE A 54 -5.96 -2.44 0.15
C ILE A 54 -6.08 -3.01 1.57
N ALA A 55 -5.53 -2.31 2.57
CA ALA A 55 -5.52 -2.78 3.95
C ALA A 55 -6.93 -2.89 4.57
N SER A 56 -7.83 -1.98 4.21
CA SER A 56 -9.22 -1.99 4.65
C SER A 56 -10.09 -3.04 3.92
N GLY A 57 -9.60 -3.59 2.81
CA GLY A 57 -10.38 -4.49 1.95
C GLY A 57 -11.36 -3.77 1.00
N ASP A 58 -11.31 -2.44 0.90
CA ASP A 58 -12.19 -1.66 0.00
C ASP A 58 -11.90 -1.95 -1.48
N LEU A 59 -10.70 -2.43 -1.81
CA LEU A 59 -10.32 -2.90 -3.15
C LEU A 59 -10.65 -4.38 -3.40
N ALA A 60 -11.16 -5.12 -2.41
CA ALA A 60 -11.65 -6.49 -2.58
C ALA A 60 -13.06 -6.48 -3.22
N SER A 61 -13.18 -5.92 -4.42
CA SER A 61 -14.35 -6.14 -5.27
C SER A 61 -14.16 -7.46 -6.04
N GLY A 62 -14.16 -8.57 -5.32
CA GLY A 62 -14.61 -9.86 -5.85
C GLY A 62 -16.10 -9.99 -5.52
N PRO A 63 -16.92 -10.68 -6.34
CA PRO A 63 -18.33 -10.90 -5.99
C PRO A 63 -18.35 -11.54 -4.60
N ALA A 64 -19.07 -10.91 -3.67
CA ALA A 64 -19.36 -11.48 -2.37
C ALA A 64 -20.15 -12.78 -2.59
N VAL A 65 -19.44 -13.89 -2.79
CA VAL A 65 -20.02 -15.21 -2.66
C VAL A 65 -20.09 -15.46 -1.16
N ILE A 66 -21.19 -14.99 -0.57
CA ILE A 66 -21.66 -15.50 0.70
C ILE A 66 -22.29 -16.85 0.37
N GLU A 67 -21.55 -17.94 0.59
CA GLU A 67 -22.15 -19.26 0.75
C GLU A 67 -22.61 -19.40 2.20
N TRP A 68 -23.85 -19.88 2.33
CA TRP A 68 -24.70 -19.91 3.51
C TRP A 68 -24.11 -20.67 4.70
#